data_AF-A0A257KK48-F1
#
_entry.id   AF-A0A257KK48-F1
#
_cell.length_a   1.000
_cell.length_b   1.000
_cell.length_c   1.000
_cell.angle_alpha   90.00
_cell.angle_beta   90.00
_cell.angle_gamma   90.00
#
_symmetry.space_group_name_H-M   'P 1'
#
loop_
_entity.id
_entity.type
_entity.pdbx_description
1 polymer ?
#
loop_
_entity_poly.entity_id
_entity_poly.type
_entity_poly.pdbx_seq_one_letter_code
_entity_poly.pdbx_strand_id
1 'polypeptide(L)'
;MKLNATQVKQTMTQLNAQVLPDDHSAVAQLNSVFGEHTFFVDTSGLKVLEPAQSSGMPGQTGEVVSLADWSDPELTSLRPHEPEPTGVLVTLEPSKH
;
A
#
# COMPACT_ATOMS: atom_id res chain seq x y z
N MET A 1 1.50 -1.89 -7.15
CA MET A 1 2.91 -1.95 -7.63
C MET A 1 3.89 -2.32 -6.50
N LYS A 2 5.11 -2.76 -6.85
CA LYS A 2 6.22 -2.95 -5.90
C LYS A 2 7.09 -1.70 -5.78
N LEU A 3 7.25 -1.21 -4.55
CA LEU A 3 8.05 -0.03 -4.23
C LEU A 3 9.47 -0.41 -3.80
N ASN A 4 10.44 0.43 -4.13
CA ASN A 4 11.80 0.29 -3.61
C ASN A 4 11.94 0.80 -2.16
N ALA A 5 13.05 0.48 -1.49
CA ALA A 5 13.25 0.81 -0.07
C ALA A 5 13.10 2.31 0.26
N THR A 6 13.50 3.21 -0.65
CA THR A 6 13.35 4.67 -0.47
C THR A 6 11.88 5.07 -0.53
N GLN A 7 11.18 4.59 -1.56
CA GLN A 7 9.75 4.82 -1.75
C GLN A 7 8.91 4.26 -0.61
N VAL A 8 9.26 3.08 -0.08
CA VAL A 8 8.60 2.49 1.08
C VAL A 8 8.71 3.39 2.30
N LYS A 9 9.92 3.83 2.67
CA LYS A 9 10.12 4.72 3.84
C LYS A 9 9.37 6.04 3.70
N GLN A 10 9.41 6.62 2.51
CA GLN A 10 8.69 7.85 2.19
C GLN A 10 7.18 7.65 2.31
N THR A 11 6.66 6.53 1.82
CA THR A 11 5.23 6.18 1.89
C THR A 11 4.77 5.97 3.33
N MET A 12 5.53 5.21 4.12
CA MET A 12 5.25 5.01 5.56
C MET A 12 5.17 6.35 6.32
N THR A 13 6.04 7.30 5.97
CA THR A 13 6.07 8.63 6.60
C THR A 13 4.85 9.48 6.22
N GLN A 14 4.44 9.45 4.95
CA GLN A 14 3.29 10.23 4.46
C GLN A 14 1.94 9.63 4.90
N LEU A 15 1.83 8.30 4.93
CA LEU A 15 0.60 7.60 5.29
C LEU A 15 0.47 7.29 6.76
N ASN A 16 1.52 7.50 7.54
CA ASN A 16 1.56 7.09 8.94
C ASN A 16 1.20 5.61 9.11
N ALA A 17 1.67 4.79 8.17
CA ALA A 17 1.38 3.37 8.02
C ALA A 17 2.67 2.53 8.13
N GLN A 18 2.53 1.25 8.45
CA GLN A 18 3.64 0.31 8.49
C GLN A 18 3.68 -0.54 7.22
N VAL A 19 4.86 -0.78 6.66
CA VAL A 19 5.02 -1.74 5.56
C VAL A 19 4.92 -3.16 6.09
N LEU A 20 4.22 -4.03 5.36
CA LEU A 20 4.22 -5.46 5.63
C LEU A 20 5.46 -6.09 4.96
N PRO A 21 6.39 -6.67 5.73
CA PRO A 21 7.61 -7.28 5.17
C PRO A 21 7.31 -8.45 4.24
N ASP A 22 8.14 -8.64 3.22
CA ASP A 22 7.94 -9.70 2.21
C ASP A 22 8.04 -11.12 2.77
N ASP A 23 8.73 -11.29 3.89
CA ASP A 23 8.85 -12.56 4.63
C ASP A 23 7.67 -12.82 5.59
N HIS A 24 6.69 -11.92 5.67
CA HIS A 24 5.51 -12.10 6.51
C HIS A 24 4.58 -13.18 5.93
N SER A 25 4.10 -14.09 6.79
CA SER A 25 3.27 -15.24 6.38
C SER A 25 2.02 -14.86 5.57
N ALA A 26 1.41 -13.71 5.87
CA ALA A 26 0.25 -13.19 5.16
C ALA A 26 0.56 -12.68 3.73
N VAL A 27 1.79 -12.25 3.43
CA VAL A 27 2.13 -11.64 2.13
C VAL A 27 1.96 -12.62 0.98
N ALA A 28 2.33 -13.89 1.15
CA ALA A 28 2.14 -14.91 0.12
C ALA A 28 0.65 -15.06 -0.26
N GLN A 29 -0.24 -15.02 0.73
CA GLN A 29 -1.68 -15.11 0.51
C GLN A 29 -2.23 -13.83 -0.13
N LEU A 30 -1.83 -12.66 0.36
CA LEU A 30 -2.23 -11.37 -0.21
C LEU A 30 -1.79 -11.26 -1.67
N ASN A 31 -0.58 -11.70 -1.99
CA ASN A 31 -0.09 -11.72 -3.37
C ASN A 31 -0.90 -12.66 -4.28
N SER A 32 -1.41 -13.76 -3.75
CA SER A 32 -2.26 -14.68 -4.51
C SER A 32 -3.64 -14.09 -4.83
N VAL A 33 -4.13 -13.14 -4.04
CA VAL A 33 -5.46 -12.53 -4.20
C VAL A 33 -5.37 -11.22 -4.97
N PHE A 34 -4.40 -10.38 -4.62
CA PHE A 34 -4.29 -9.00 -5.11
C PHE A 34 -3.14 -8.81 -6.11
N GLY A 35 -2.30 -9.82 -6.35
CA GLY A 35 -1.09 -9.71 -7.17
C GLY A 35 0.13 -9.23 -6.38
N GLU A 36 1.25 -9.01 -7.05
CA GLU A 36 2.48 -8.58 -6.38
C GLU A 36 2.47 -7.07 -6.05
N HIS A 37 2.30 -6.74 -4.77
CA HIS A 37 2.27 -5.35 -4.29
C HIS A 37 3.15 -5.17 -3.05
N THR A 38 3.55 -3.92 -2.78
CA THR A 38 3.97 -3.53 -1.44
C THR A 38 2.72 -3.24 -0.61
N PHE A 39 2.50 -4.01 0.44
CA PHE A 39 1.38 -3.83 1.35
C PHE A 39 1.75 -2.92 2.52
N PHE A 40 0.79 -2.08 2.90
CA PHE A 40 0.86 -1.19 4.04
C PHE A 40 -0.31 -1.48 4.97
N VAL A 41 -0.08 -1.36 6.27
CA VAL A 41 -1.09 -1.54 7.29
C VAL A 41 -1.11 -0.33 8.22
N ASP A 42 -2.31 0.20 8.45
CA ASP A 42 -2.56 1.28 9.39
C ASP A 42 -3.74 0.95 10.31
N THR A 43 -4.23 1.92 11.08
CA THR A 43 -5.35 1.74 12.01
C THR A 43 -6.70 1.50 11.32
N SER A 44 -6.81 1.73 10.01
CA SER A 44 -8.02 1.48 9.23
C SER A 44 -7.97 0.12 8.52
N GLY A 45 -6.80 -0.32 8.08
CA GLY A 45 -6.64 -1.66 7.51
C GLY A 45 -5.46 -1.80 6.56
N LEU A 46 -5.61 -2.70 5.59
CA LEU A 46 -4.61 -3.05 4.59
C LEU A 46 -4.77 -2.18 3.35
N LYS A 47 -3.64 -1.65 2.87
CA LYS A 47 -3.56 -0.73 1.74
C LYS A 47 -2.41 -1.09 0.82
N VAL A 48 -2.52 -0.69 -0.43
CA VAL A 48 -1.43 -0.72 -1.41
C VAL A 48 -1.33 0.63 -2.10
N LEU A 49 -0.21 0.87 -2.75
CA LEU A 49 -0.09 1.99 -3.69
C LEU A 49 -0.23 1.48 -5.12
N GLU A 50 -1.05 2.19 -5.89
CA GLU A 50 -1.18 2.05 -7.34
C GLU A 50 -0.65 3.28 -8.06
N PRO A 51 -0.12 3.15 -9.29
CA PRO A 51 0.37 4.30 -10.06
C PRO A 51 -0.77 5.27 -10.38
N ALA A 52 -0.69 6.51 -9.88
CA ALA A 52 -1.67 7.53 -10.20
C ALA A 52 -1.55 7.93 -11.69
N GLN A 53 -2.64 7.80 -12.44
CA GLN A 53 -2.66 8.12 -13.88
C GLN A 53 -2.66 9.64 -14.18
N SER A 54 -2.75 10.48 -13.15
CA SER A 54 -3.14 11.90 -13.26
C SER A 54 -2.00 12.92 -13.40
N SER A 55 -0.74 12.49 -13.49
CA SER A 55 0.39 13.41 -13.72
C SER A 55 1.17 12.93 -14.93
N GLY A 56 1.48 13.83 -15.87
CA GLY A 56 2.25 13.54 -17.10
C GLY A 56 3.67 13.00 -16.90
N MET A 57 3.99 12.51 -15.71
CA MET A 57 5.19 11.77 -15.33
C MET A 57 4.76 10.47 -14.62
N PRO A 58 4.61 9.35 -15.36
CA PRO A 58 4.26 8.06 -14.75
C PRO A 58 5.31 7.67 -13.70
N GLY A 59 4.85 7.30 -12.50
CA GLY A 59 5.70 6.79 -11.43
C GLY A 59 6.19 7.80 -10.38
N GLN A 60 5.78 9.06 -10.44
CA GLN A 60 6.10 10.06 -9.39
C GLN A 60 5.04 10.19 -8.29
N THR A 61 3.86 9.59 -8.49
CA THR A 61 2.77 9.65 -7.52
C THR A 61 2.06 8.31 -7.47
N GLY A 62 1.88 7.79 -6.27
CA GLY A 62 1.09 6.60 -6.00
C GLY A 62 -0.24 7.00 -5.36
N GLU A 63 -1.35 6.50 -5.87
CA GLU A 63 -2.63 6.58 -5.20
C GLU A 63 -2.77 5.41 -4.23
N VAL A 64 -3.33 5.70 -3.06
CA VAL A 64 -3.54 4.71 -2.01
C VAL A 64 -4.88 4.04 -2.23
N VAL A 65 -4.83 2.72 -2.30
CA VAL A 65 -6.00 1.86 -2.51
C VAL A 65 -6.17 0.99 -1.27
N SER A 66 -7.37 1.03 -0.68
CA SER A 66 -7.75 0.16 0.43
C SER A 66 -8.16 -1.21 -0.12
N LEU A 67 -7.65 -2.27 0.50
CA LEU A 67 -7.93 -3.66 0.09
C LEU A 67 -8.70 -4.44 1.15
N ALA A 68 -8.49 -4.09 2.42
CA ALA A 68 -9.16 -4.72 3.54
C ALA A 68 -9.24 -3.75 4.71
N ASP A 69 -10.33 -3.84 5.46
CA ASP A 69 -10.48 -3.10 6.71
C ASP A 69 -10.40 -4.05 7.90
N TRP A 70 -10.06 -3.50 9.07
CA TRP A 70 -10.10 -4.27 10.30
C TRP A 70 -11.53 -4.68 10.63
N SER A 71 -11.73 -5.97 10.92
CA SER A 71 -13.03 -6.53 11.28
C SER A 71 -13.29 -6.54 12.79
N ASP A 72 -12.26 -6.23 13.58
CA ASP A 72 -12.26 -6.23 15.04
C ASP A 72 -11.51 -5.01 15.60
N PRO A 73 -11.91 -4.49 16.77
CA PRO A 73 -11.26 -3.34 17.40
C PRO A 73 -9.84 -3.63 17.91
N GLU A 74 -9.46 -4.91 18.06
CA GLU A 74 -8.12 -5.33 18.49
C GLU A 74 -7.13 -5.38 17.31
N LEU A 75 -7.58 -5.07 16.08
CA LEU A 75 -6.77 -5.05 14.86
C LEU A 75 -6.03 -6.37 14.60
N THR A 76 -6.73 -7.49 14.80
CA THR A 76 -6.17 -8.84 14.67
C THR A 76 -6.62 -9.56 13.40
N SER A 77 -7.72 -9.13 12.80
CA SER A 77 -8.36 -9.79 11.66
C SER A 77 -8.81 -8.78 10.60
N LEU A 78 -8.26 -8.92 9.40
CA LEU A 78 -8.62 -8.13 8.23
C LEU A 78 -9.76 -8.78 7.45
N ARG A 79 -10.72 -7.96 7.01
CA ARG A 79 -11.76 -8.38 6.09
C ARG A 79 -11.51 -7.79 4.70
N PRO A 80 -11.15 -8.61 3.71
CA PRO A 80 -10.93 -8.12 2.35
C PRO A 80 -12.23 -7.61 1.72
N HIS A 81 -12.09 -6.58 0.90
CA HIS A 81 -13.16 -6.01 0.09
C HIS A 81 -12.64 -5.71 -1.34
N GLU A 82 -13.51 -5.20 -2.21
CA GLU A 82 -13.07 -4.77 -3.55
C GLU A 82 -12.11 -3.58 -3.44
N PRO A 83 -11.01 -3.52 -4.21
CA PRO A 83 -10.04 -2.44 -4.11
C PRO A 83 -10.70 -1.05 -4.26
N GLU A 84 -10.58 -0.22 -3.22
CA GLU A 84 -11.23 1.09 -3.17
C GLU A 84 -10.18 2.22 -3.16
N PRO A 85 -10.18 3.13 -4.16
CA PRO A 85 -9.29 4.28 -4.15
C PRO A 85 -9.69 5.23 -3.04
N THR A 86 -8.75 5.54 -2.15
CA THR A 86 -8.99 6.44 -1.01
C THR A 86 -8.94 7.92 -1.39
N GLY A 87 -8.48 8.23 -2.61
CA GLY A 87 -8.16 9.60 -3.05
C GLY A 87 -6.89 10.19 -2.42
N VAL A 88 -6.21 9.45 -1.54
CA VAL A 88 -4.93 9.87 -0.95
C VAL A 88 -3.82 9.62 -1.97
N LEU A 89 -3.11 10.69 -2.31
CA LEU A 89 -1.95 10.64 -3.19
C LEU A 89 -0.65 10.76 -2.38
N VAL A 90 0.27 9.84 -2.62
CA VAL A 90 1.60 9.79 -2.03
C VAL A 90 2.61 10.17 -3.11
N THR A 91 3.40 11.19 -2.82
CA THR A 91 4.53 11.53 -3.70
C THR A 91 5.58 10.44 -3.55
N LEU A 92 6.05 9.89 -4.67
CA LEU A 92 7.14 8.94 -4.73
C LEU A 92 8.33 9.67 -5.36
N GLU A 93 9.42 9.83 -4.62
CA GLU A 93 10.62 10.39 -5.23
C GLU A 93 11.12 9.47 -6.36
N PRO A 94 11.52 10.06 -7.50
CA PRO A 94 12.18 9.28 -8.54
C PRO A 94 13.44 8.68 -7.92
N SER A 95 13.64 7.38 -8.14
CA SER A 95 14.88 6.70 -7.80
C SER A 95 16.02 7.45 -8.49
N LYS A 96 16.73 8.31 -7.76
CA LYS A 96 17.91 8.99 -8.27
C LYS A 96 18.99 7.94 -8.46
N HIS A 97 19.07 7.38 -9.66
CA HIS A 97 20.20 6.58 -10.11
C HIS A 97 21.42 7.47 -10.36
#